data_AF-A0A5M3XHX2-F1
#
_entry.id   AF-A0A5M3XHX2-F1
#
_cell.length_a   1.000
_cell.length_b   1.000
_cell.length_c   1.000
_cell.angle_alpha   90.00
_cell.angle_beta   90.00
_cell.angle_gamma   90.00
#
_symmetry.space_group_name_H-M   'P 1'
#
loop_
_entity.id
_entity.type
_entity.pdbx_description
1 polymer ?
#
loop_
_entity_poly.entity_id
_entity_poly.type
_entity_poly.pdbx_seq_one_letter_code
_entity_poly.pdbx_strand_id
1 'polypeptide(L)'
;MSTAVPRPGSGRRKRYARLGLSMAVVVGLSAPLTVAQANAAPASSTAGHADKDRRDKPRTIVTTDIETDDYNSVIRYLMYTNEVDTEAIVYTSSRFHFSGDGKGTTFFLPGREYKEPVTSWRWTGTQHIQNLIGEYAKGYRNLLEHDRDYPSPEHLLSLVKVGNINFEGDMAAPTEGSDAIKKVLLDDEGGPVYLQVWGGSNTIARALLSIEEEYGNTPQWPAIYDKVSAKAVITMQGKQDTTYDTYISVKWPKILTTNVGSGVWGFYCKARTKAVDPEVLKYFDGRWTAANILENGPLGDKYRVWGDKKALEGDPLDIFGDLTASGWCPPRERFDFVSEGDNPAFIYLFDTGLRSLEDWTYGGWGHRVVQRTATPNYWVSGPAEKNKAGVDVAGYSSGRWAEAEQLDFAARLGWMSASDYDDANHHPVVSVKTGLDVDAKPGSKITIRGDVRDPDNDEVTTKWWQYREADTYAGEVSIAGSSKLRTSVTIPADAKPGDTVHLILEVTDDGKPALTRYQRVIVHIK
;
A
#
# COMPACT_ATOMS: atom_id res chain seq x y z
N MET A 1 7.99 -61.34 43.35
CA MET A 1 6.75 -61.89 42.73
C MET A 1 6.94 -61.83 41.21
N SER A 2 7.61 -62.85 40.63
CA SER A 2 7.03 -63.88 39.74
C SER A 2 6.13 -63.29 38.63
N THR A 3 6.68 -62.99 37.44
CA THR A 3 6.81 -63.85 36.23
C THR A 3 5.50 -64.20 35.54
N ALA A 4 5.30 -63.74 34.30
CA ALA A 4 5.39 -64.57 33.08
C ALA A 4 4.79 -63.88 31.83
N VAL A 5 5.52 -63.97 30.73
CA VAL A 5 5.10 -63.79 29.32
C VAL A 5 5.04 -65.21 28.70
N PRO A 6 4.15 -65.53 27.75
CA PRO A 6 4.59 -65.69 26.35
C PRO A 6 3.57 -65.30 25.25
N ARG A 7 4.13 -64.97 24.06
CA ARG A 7 3.54 -64.78 22.72
C ARG A 7 3.15 -66.14 22.05
N PRO A 8 3.05 -66.28 20.70
CA PRO A 8 2.15 -65.74 19.65
C PRO A 8 1.49 -66.86 18.80
N GLY A 9 0.64 -66.54 17.80
CA GLY A 9 0.22 -67.54 16.80
C GLY A 9 -0.47 -67.00 15.53
N SER A 10 0.23 -67.16 14.38
CA SER A 10 -0.23 -67.47 13.00
C SER A 10 -1.65 -67.03 12.57
N GLY A 11 -1.89 -66.33 11.45
CA GLY A 11 -1.32 -66.51 10.11
C GLY A 11 -2.40 -67.04 9.14
N ARG A 12 -2.73 -66.31 8.07
CA ARG A 12 -3.16 -66.87 6.77
C ARG A 12 -3.29 -65.80 5.67
N ARG A 13 -2.54 -66.02 4.59
CA ARG A 13 -2.65 -65.41 3.26
C ARG A 13 -3.76 -66.08 2.45
N LYS A 14 -4.45 -65.33 1.58
CA LYS A 14 -4.91 -65.67 0.19
C LYS A 14 -5.15 -64.30 -0.51
N ARG A 15 -4.44 -63.82 -1.55
CA ARG A 15 -4.16 -64.23 -2.95
C ARG A 15 -5.39 -64.36 -3.89
N TYR A 16 -5.47 -63.36 -4.79
CA TYR A 16 -5.91 -63.27 -6.20
C TYR A 16 -7.30 -63.75 -6.68
N ALA A 17 -7.98 -62.86 -7.42
CA ALA A 17 -8.50 -63.14 -8.77
C ALA A 17 -8.75 -61.84 -9.57
N ARG A 18 -8.34 -61.83 -10.84
CA ARG A 18 -8.66 -60.86 -11.91
C ARG A 18 -9.77 -61.44 -12.82
N LEU A 19 -10.24 -60.59 -13.74
CA LEU A 19 -11.14 -60.78 -14.91
C LEU A 19 -12.64 -60.59 -14.63
N GLY A 20 -13.43 -59.92 -15.49
CA GLY A 20 -13.19 -59.54 -16.88
C GLY A 20 -14.26 -58.58 -17.44
N LEU A 21 -13.95 -58.10 -18.64
CA LEU A 21 -14.67 -57.18 -19.52
C LEU A 21 -15.96 -57.80 -20.09
N SER A 22 -16.99 -57.01 -20.34
CA SER A 22 -18.05 -57.34 -21.33
C SER A 22 -18.67 -56.07 -21.92
N MET A 23 -18.55 -55.95 -23.25
CA MET A 23 -19.26 -55.00 -24.12
C MET A 23 -20.76 -55.30 -24.17
N ALA A 24 -21.57 -54.25 -24.38
CA ALA A 24 -22.83 -54.37 -25.10
C ALA A 24 -23.00 -53.16 -26.05
N VAL A 25 -23.18 -53.49 -27.32
CA VAL A 25 -23.48 -52.62 -28.46
C VAL A 25 -24.99 -52.39 -28.52
N VAL A 26 -25.44 -51.16 -28.78
CA VAL A 26 -26.77 -50.91 -29.34
C VAL A 26 -26.62 -49.95 -30.52
N VAL A 27 -27.03 -50.43 -31.69
CA VAL A 27 -27.10 -49.75 -32.98
C VAL A 27 -28.38 -48.89 -33.03
N GLY A 28 -28.26 -47.72 -33.68
CA GLY A 28 -29.27 -46.67 -33.70
C GLY A 28 -30.43 -46.84 -34.67
N LEU A 29 -31.31 -45.83 -34.63
CA LEU A 29 -32.30 -45.52 -35.66
C LEU A 29 -32.37 -44.00 -35.82
N SER A 30 -32.18 -43.59 -37.07
CA SER A 30 -32.14 -42.23 -37.60
C SER A 30 -33.53 -41.75 -38.03
N ALA A 31 -33.83 -40.46 -37.80
CA ALA A 31 -34.80 -39.69 -38.58
C ALA A 31 -34.37 -38.21 -38.62
N PRO A 32 -34.68 -37.47 -39.72
CA PRO A 32 -33.95 -36.27 -40.12
C PRO A 32 -34.58 -35.00 -39.54
N LEU A 33 -33.75 -34.03 -39.15
CA LEU A 33 -34.20 -32.66 -38.88
C LEU A 33 -33.45 -31.69 -39.78
N THR A 34 -34.26 -31.12 -40.66
CA THR A 34 -34.01 -30.04 -41.62
C THR A 34 -33.32 -28.84 -41.00
N VAL A 35 -32.29 -28.36 -41.70
CA VAL A 35 -31.62 -27.08 -41.44
C VAL A 35 -32.59 -25.94 -41.72
N ALA A 36 -32.98 -25.22 -40.67
CA ALA A 36 -33.54 -23.87 -40.78
C ALA A 36 -32.46 -22.88 -40.36
N GLN A 37 -31.93 -22.12 -41.32
CA GLN A 37 -31.09 -20.95 -41.05
C GLN A 37 -31.96 -19.88 -40.38
N ALA A 38 -31.76 -19.66 -39.09
CA ALA A 38 -32.22 -18.46 -38.40
C ALA A 38 -31.07 -17.44 -38.41
N ASN A 39 -31.28 -16.33 -39.12
CA ASN A 39 -30.43 -15.15 -39.05
C ASN A 39 -30.42 -14.63 -37.60
N ALA A 40 -29.29 -14.81 -36.91
CA ALA A 40 -29.04 -14.12 -35.65
C ALA A 40 -28.67 -12.66 -35.96
N ALA A 41 -29.46 -11.73 -35.42
CA ALA A 41 -29.12 -10.32 -35.37
C ALA A 41 -27.82 -10.12 -34.57
N PRO A 42 -26.98 -9.12 -34.89
CA PRO A 42 -25.73 -8.91 -34.18
C PRO A 42 -26.05 -8.51 -32.74
N ALA A 43 -25.59 -9.34 -31.80
CA ALA A 43 -25.60 -9.01 -30.39
C ALA A 43 -24.72 -7.78 -30.16
N SER A 44 -25.31 -6.80 -29.48
CA SER A 44 -24.67 -5.61 -28.94
C SER A 44 -23.36 -5.97 -28.24
N SER A 45 -22.27 -5.38 -28.72
CA SER A 45 -20.98 -5.39 -28.04
C SER A 45 -21.06 -4.50 -26.80
N THR A 46 -21.14 -5.10 -25.62
CA THR A 46 -20.81 -4.43 -24.36
C THR A 46 -19.32 -4.12 -24.38
N ALA A 47 -19.01 -2.88 -24.75
CA ALA A 47 -17.67 -2.34 -24.69
C ALA A 47 -17.29 -2.02 -23.23
N GLY A 48 -16.08 -2.43 -22.86
CA GLY A 48 -15.25 -1.67 -21.91
C GLY A 48 -15.37 -2.05 -20.45
N HIS A 49 -14.78 -3.19 -20.07
CA HIS A 49 -13.90 -3.25 -18.90
C HIS A 49 -12.65 -3.95 -19.38
N ALA A 50 -11.56 -3.20 -19.60
CA ALA A 50 -10.27 -3.81 -19.79
C ALA A 50 -9.96 -4.58 -18.49
N ASP A 51 -9.91 -5.90 -18.59
CA ASP A 51 -9.37 -6.80 -17.59
C ASP A 51 -7.97 -6.28 -17.21
N LYS A 52 -7.84 -5.56 -16.08
CA LYS A 52 -6.56 -5.47 -15.38
C LYS A 52 -6.29 -6.90 -14.91
N ASP A 53 -5.58 -7.67 -15.73
CA ASP A 53 -5.11 -8.99 -15.35
C ASP A 53 -4.32 -8.83 -14.04
N ARG A 54 -4.51 -9.70 -13.04
CA ARG A 54 -3.90 -9.61 -11.68
C ARG A 54 -2.39 -9.32 -11.68
N ARG A 55 -1.73 -9.55 -12.81
CA ARG A 55 -0.29 -9.44 -13.05
C ARG A 55 0.26 -8.00 -13.07
N ASP A 56 -0.57 -6.96 -13.04
CA ASP A 56 -0.11 -5.57 -13.08
C ASP A 56 -0.07 -4.86 -11.71
N LYS A 57 -0.55 -5.48 -10.63
CA LYS A 57 -0.55 -4.85 -9.30
C LYS A 57 0.81 -4.97 -8.60
N PRO A 58 1.28 -3.91 -7.90
CA PRO A 58 2.47 -4.01 -7.07
C PRO A 58 2.32 -5.08 -5.99
N ARG A 59 3.27 -6.02 -5.93
CA ARG A 59 3.35 -7.02 -4.87
C ARG A 59 3.93 -6.38 -3.61
N THR A 60 3.31 -6.61 -2.45
CA THR A 60 3.77 -5.96 -1.22
C THR A 60 3.61 -6.82 0.04
N ILE A 61 4.52 -6.63 0.98
CA ILE A 61 4.48 -7.21 2.32
C ILE A 61 4.52 -6.08 3.35
N VAL A 62 3.58 -6.08 4.29
CA VAL A 62 3.55 -5.13 5.41
C VAL A 62 4.23 -5.75 6.62
N THR A 63 5.14 -5.01 7.28
CA THR A 63 5.66 -5.33 8.62
C THR A 63 5.34 -4.20 9.59
N THR A 64 4.58 -4.49 10.65
CA THR A 64 3.98 -3.49 11.55
C THR A 64 4.05 -3.95 13.00
N ASP A 65 4.29 -3.01 13.92
CA ASP A 65 4.37 -3.22 15.36
C ASP A 65 3.11 -2.79 16.12
N ILE A 66 2.10 -2.25 15.42
CA ILE A 66 0.74 -1.98 15.92
C ILE A 66 0.69 -0.98 17.08
N GLU A 67 1.27 0.21 16.87
CA GLU A 67 0.89 1.41 17.63
C GLU A 67 -0.51 1.90 17.21
N THR A 68 -1.00 2.98 17.84
CA THR A 68 -2.31 3.56 17.50
C THR A 68 -2.38 4.03 16.04
N ASP A 69 -1.28 4.55 15.50
CA ASP A 69 -1.23 4.99 14.11
C ASP A 69 -1.09 3.84 13.13
N ASP A 70 -0.28 2.82 13.41
CA ASP A 70 -0.31 1.56 12.64
C ASP A 70 -1.73 0.98 12.58
N TYR A 71 -2.48 0.99 13.70
CA TYR A 71 -3.85 0.47 13.73
C TYR A 71 -4.76 1.19 12.73
N ASN A 72 -4.64 2.52 12.65
CA ASN A 72 -5.36 3.31 11.64
C ASN A 72 -4.82 3.07 10.22
N SER A 73 -3.49 2.97 10.06
CA SER A 73 -2.84 2.64 8.78
C SER A 73 -3.30 1.27 8.26
N VAL A 74 -3.49 0.27 9.12
CA VAL A 74 -4.06 -1.04 8.73
C VAL A 74 -5.50 -0.89 8.24
N ILE A 75 -6.33 -0.09 8.92
CA ILE A 75 -7.70 0.18 8.47
C ILE A 75 -7.67 0.78 7.07
N ARG A 76 -6.85 1.82 6.83
CA ARG A 76 -6.71 2.40 5.51
C ARG A 76 -6.21 1.37 4.51
N TYR A 77 -5.11 0.68 4.80
CA TYR A 77 -4.53 -0.32 3.92
C TYR A 77 -5.54 -1.38 3.46
N LEU A 78 -6.37 -1.90 4.37
CA LEU A 78 -7.42 -2.86 4.05
C LEU A 78 -8.39 -2.33 2.97
N MET A 79 -8.70 -1.03 3.01
CA MET A 79 -9.54 -0.37 2.01
C MET A 79 -8.88 -0.21 0.64
N TYR A 80 -7.57 -0.44 0.51
CA TYR A 80 -6.85 -0.39 -0.76
C TYR A 80 -6.22 -1.73 -1.15
N THR A 81 -6.63 -2.83 -0.52
CA THR A 81 -6.16 -4.17 -0.90
C THR A 81 -6.61 -4.61 -2.30
N ASN A 82 -7.55 -3.89 -2.92
CA ASN A 82 -7.88 -4.02 -4.34
C ASN A 82 -6.79 -3.40 -5.26
N GLU A 83 -5.93 -2.49 -4.77
CA GLU A 83 -4.92 -1.80 -5.59
C GLU A 83 -3.55 -2.50 -5.62
N VAL A 84 -3.30 -3.43 -4.71
CA VAL A 84 -2.00 -4.09 -4.51
C VAL A 84 -2.18 -5.60 -4.36
N ASP A 85 -1.15 -6.37 -4.71
CA ASP A 85 -1.12 -7.81 -4.39
C ASP A 85 -0.45 -8.00 -3.03
N THR A 86 -1.25 -8.26 -2.00
CA THR A 86 -0.75 -8.44 -0.64
C THR A 86 -0.18 -9.85 -0.49
N GLU A 87 1.10 -9.96 -0.14
CA GLU A 87 1.81 -11.23 0.01
C GLU A 87 1.94 -11.67 1.47
N ALA A 88 1.96 -10.72 2.40
CA ALA A 88 1.89 -10.96 3.84
C ALA A 88 1.58 -9.67 4.61
N ILE A 89 0.93 -9.80 5.77
CA ILE A 89 0.80 -8.74 6.78
C ILE A 89 1.40 -9.29 8.08
N VAL A 90 2.51 -8.72 8.51
CA VAL A 90 3.40 -9.36 9.48
C VAL A 90 3.53 -8.50 10.74
N TYR A 91 3.21 -9.09 11.89
CA TYR A 91 3.56 -8.51 13.18
C TYR A 91 5.08 -8.49 13.34
N THR A 92 5.65 -7.36 13.69
CA THR A 92 7.09 -7.21 13.98
C THR A 92 7.30 -6.42 15.26
N SER A 93 8.52 -6.39 15.78
CA SER A 93 8.89 -5.49 16.88
C SER A 93 9.44 -4.17 16.35
N SER A 94 9.48 -3.16 17.22
CA SER A 94 10.25 -1.93 17.02
C SER A 94 10.79 -1.42 18.37
N ARG A 95 11.37 -0.22 18.36
CA ARG A 95 11.71 0.56 19.56
C ARG A 95 10.50 0.96 20.41
N PHE A 96 9.30 0.93 19.86
CA PHE A 96 8.06 1.35 20.51
C PHE A 96 7.26 0.15 21.02
N HIS A 97 7.21 -0.97 20.29
CA HIS A 97 6.47 -2.17 20.68
C HIS A 97 7.32 -3.45 20.56
N PHE A 98 7.44 -4.22 21.65
CA PHE A 98 8.00 -5.58 21.61
C PHE A 98 7.49 -6.47 22.76
N SER A 99 7.27 -7.75 22.49
CA SER A 99 6.59 -8.69 23.39
C SER A 99 7.43 -9.20 24.56
N GLY A 100 8.75 -9.17 24.41
CA GLY A 100 9.65 -10.01 25.20
C GLY A 100 9.66 -11.47 24.74
N ASP A 101 10.54 -12.26 25.34
CA ASP A 101 10.66 -13.70 25.08
C ASP A 101 9.80 -14.58 26.01
N GLY A 102 9.03 -13.96 26.93
CA GLY A 102 8.23 -14.65 27.94
C GLY A 102 9.03 -15.38 29.02
N LYS A 103 10.36 -15.19 29.10
CA LYS A 103 11.25 -15.88 30.07
C LYS A 103 11.78 -14.94 31.16
N GLY A 104 11.36 -13.68 31.14
CA GLY A 104 11.86 -12.66 32.07
C GLY A 104 13.23 -12.10 31.69
N THR A 105 13.70 -12.35 30.45
CA THR A 105 14.91 -11.73 29.92
C THR A 105 14.72 -10.23 29.85
N THR A 106 15.62 -9.46 30.45
CA THR A 106 15.59 -8.00 30.38
C THR A 106 16.35 -7.50 29.16
N PHE A 107 15.84 -6.42 28.56
CA PHE A 107 16.39 -5.77 27.38
C PHE A 107 16.51 -4.27 27.61
N PHE A 108 17.61 -3.69 27.13
CA PHE A 108 17.84 -2.26 27.21
C PHE A 108 18.67 -1.77 26.03
N LEU A 109 18.21 -0.71 25.38
CA LEU A 109 18.96 0.05 24.40
C LEU A 109 18.87 1.54 24.73
N PRO A 110 19.98 2.29 24.65
CA PRO A 110 19.97 3.72 24.93
C PRO A 110 19.14 4.50 23.90
N GLY A 111 18.61 5.66 24.33
CA GLY A 111 17.86 6.55 23.44
C GLY A 111 16.45 6.05 23.10
N ARG A 112 15.86 5.21 23.96
CA ARG A 112 14.51 4.65 23.83
C ARG A 112 13.53 5.28 24.82
N GLU A 113 12.24 4.95 24.68
CA GLU A 113 11.18 5.49 25.53
C GLU A 113 11.28 4.94 26.96
N TYR A 114 11.50 3.64 27.09
CA TYR A 114 11.89 3.01 28.35
C TYR A 114 13.24 3.53 28.84
N LYS A 115 13.35 3.75 30.15
CA LYS A 115 14.52 4.36 30.80
C LYS A 115 15.38 3.38 31.60
N GLU A 116 14.86 2.18 31.82
CA GLU A 116 15.50 1.10 32.55
C GLU A 116 15.33 -0.20 31.74
N PRO A 117 16.07 -1.28 32.05
CA PRO A 117 15.85 -2.58 31.42
C PRO A 117 14.42 -3.07 31.63
N VAL A 118 13.78 -3.53 30.55
CA VAL A 118 12.40 -4.03 30.55
C VAL A 118 12.32 -5.43 29.93
N THR A 119 11.31 -6.21 30.29
CA THR A 119 11.08 -7.55 29.71
C THR A 119 10.18 -7.53 28.49
N SER A 120 9.39 -6.46 28.33
CA SER A 120 8.50 -6.17 27.20
C SER A 120 8.28 -4.65 27.18
N TRP A 121 7.86 -4.08 26.05
CA TRP A 121 7.54 -2.66 25.96
C TRP A 121 6.28 -2.45 25.12
N ARG A 122 5.26 -1.83 25.75
CA ARG A 122 3.96 -1.41 25.17
C ARG A 122 3.22 -2.44 24.31
N TRP A 123 3.58 -3.72 24.37
CA TRP A 123 3.06 -4.76 23.49
C TRP A 123 1.55 -4.98 23.63
N THR A 124 0.84 -4.96 22.51
CA THR A 124 -0.63 -5.05 22.43
C THR A 124 -1.14 -6.40 21.95
N GLY A 125 -0.24 -7.31 21.56
CA GLY A 125 -0.58 -8.66 21.13
C GLY A 125 -0.74 -8.80 19.61
N THR A 126 -1.03 -10.02 19.17
CA THR A 126 -1.02 -10.41 17.74
C THR A 126 -2.41 -10.71 17.19
N GLN A 127 -3.43 -9.97 17.63
CA GLN A 127 -4.84 -10.23 17.26
C GLN A 127 -5.53 -9.03 16.59
N HIS A 128 -4.93 -7.83 16.64
CA HIS A 128 -5.48 -6.60 16.06
C HIS A 128 -5.77 -6.68 14.54
N ILE A 129 -4.84 -7.19 13.73
CA ILE A 129 -4.98 -7.30 12.27
C ILE A 129 -6.11 -8.27 11.94
N GLN A 130 -6.16 -9.42 12.59
CA GLN A 130 -7.21 -10.42 12.39
C GLN A 130 -8.58 -9.89 12.82
N ASN A 131 -8.64 -9.12 13.91
CA ASN A 131 -9.88 -8.48 14.34
C ASN A 131 -10.35 -7.43 13.31
N LEU A 132 -9.43 -6.62 12.77
CA LEU A 132 -9.74 -5.66 11.70
C LEU A 132 -10.18 -6.36 10.41
N ILE A 133 -9.56 -7.47 10.02
CA ILE A 133 -10.03 -8.28 8.89
C ILE A 133 -11.42 -8.87 9.18
N GLY A 134 -11.72 -9.20 10.43
CA GLY A 134 -13.07 -9.59 10.86
C GLY A 134 -14.12 -8.48 10.67
N GLU A 135 -13.73 -7.21 10.83
CA GLU A 135 -14.60 -6.06 10.52
C GLU A 135 -14.70 -5.80 9.02
N TYR A 136 -13.58 -5.90 8.29
CA TYR A 136 -13.55 -5.90 6.82
C TYR A 136 -14.53 -6.92 6.23
N ALA A 137 -14.55 -8.14 6.78
CA ALA A 137 -15.44 -9.21 6.35
C ALA A 137 -16.93 -8.85 6.39
N LYS A 138 -17.34 -7.94 7.29
CA LYS A 138 -18.74 -7.51 7.42
C LYS A 138 -19.19 -6.64 6.25
N GLY A 139 -18.27 -5.88 5.63
CA GLY A 139 -18.55 -5.07 4.43
C GLY A 139 -18.05 -5.68 3.12
N TYR A 140 -17.38 -6.84 3.16
CA TYR A 140 -16.72 -7.42 1.99
C TYR A 140 -17.64 -7.64 0.78
N ARG A 141 -18.89 -8.06 1.00
CA ARG A 141 -19.84 -8.26 -0.11
C ARG A 141 -20.14 -6.96 -0.85
N ASN A 142 -20.32 -5.87 -0.10
CA ASN A 142 -20.57 -4.56 -0.66
C ASN A 142 -19.34 -4.05 -1.42
N LEU A 143 -18.14 -4.24 -0.84
CA LEU A 143 -16.88 -3.90 -1.53
C LEU A 143 -16.74 -4.57 -2.90
N LEU A 144 -17.19 -5.82 -3.06
CA LEU A 144 -17.17 -6.51 -4.35
C LEU A 144 -18.13 -5.94 -5.39
N GLU A 145 -19.18 -5.23 -4.99
CA GLU A 145 -20.05 -4.51 -5.92
C GLU A 145 -19.33 -3.31 -6.53
N HIS A 146 -18.45 -2.65 -5.75
CA HIS A 146 -17.71 -1.46 -6.17
C HIS A 146 -16.37 -1.79 -6.86
N ASP A 147 -15.70 -2.85 -6.42
CA ASP A 147 -14.50 -3.40 -7.08
C ASP A 147 -14.35 -4.90 -6.81
N ARG A 148 -14.42 -5.71 -7.87
CA ARG A 148 -14.29 -7.18 -7.80
C ARG A 148 -12.91 -7.65 -7.31
N ASP A 149 -11.92 -6.77 -7.32
CA ASP A 149 -10.54 -7.12 -7.03
C ASP A 149 -10.20 -7.14 -5.53
N TYR A 150 -11.14 -6.75 -4.66
CA TYR A 150 -10.97 -6.88 -3.22
C TYR A 150 -10.73 -8.35 -2.82
N PRO A 151 -9.64 -8.67 -2.09
CA PRO A 151 -9.35 -10.03 -1.66
C PRO A 151 -10.34 -10.51 -0.60
N SER A 152 -10.60 -11.82 -0.57
CA SER A 152 -11.49 -12.39 0.43
C SER A 152 -10.91 -12.27 1.84
N PRO A 153 -11.75 -12.13 2.88
CA PRO A 153 -11.30 -12.10 4.27
C PRO A 153 -10.48 -13.33 4.66
N GLU A 154 -10.86 -14.52 4.17
CA GLU A 154 -10.14 -15.77 4.42
C GLU A 154 -8.74 -15.74 3.79
N HIS A 155 -8.62 -15.18 2.58
CA HIS A 155 -7.34 -14.98 1.95
C HIS A 155 -6.47 -14.02 2.77
N LEU A 156 -6.98 -12.84 3.12
CA LEU A 156 -6.24 -11.88 3.95
C LEU A 156 -5.79 -12.48 5.29
N LEU A 157 -6.67 -13.21 5.98
CA LEU A 157 -6.32 -13.91 7.23
C LEU A 157 -5.19 -14.93 7.04
N SER A 158 -5.16 -15.64 5.91
CA SER A 158 -4.10 -16.61 5.61
C SER A 158 -2.72 -15.96 5.42
N LEU A 159 -2.70 -14.67 5.08
CA LEU A 159 -1.50 -13.87 4.87
C LEU A 159 -0.99 -13.20 6.15
N VAL A 160 -1.75 -13.25 7.25
CA VAL A 160 -1.28 -12.71 8.54
C VAL A 160 -0.24 -13.64 9.15
N LYS A 161 0.91 -13.08 9.54
CA LYS A 161 2.04 -13.83 10.11
C LYS A 161 2.57 -13.16 11.37
N VAL A 162 3.16 -13.96 12.25
CA VAL A 162 3.97 -13.44 13.36
C VAL A 162 5.43 -13.46 12.98
N GLY A 163 6.04 -12.27 12.94
CA GLY A 163 7.45 -12.04 12.69
C GLY A 163 8.29 -12.03 13.97
N ASN A 164 9.42 -11.34 13.92
CA ASN A 164 10.34 -11.20 15.03
C ASN A 164 9.84 -10.12 16.01
N ILE A 165 9.01 -10.53 16.97
CA ILE A 165 8.31 -9.63 17.91
C ILE A 165 8.99 -9.51 19.30
N ASN A 166 9.97 -10.35 19.62
CA ASN A 166 10.45 -10.50 21.00
C ASN A 166 11.12 -9.23 21.54
N PHE A 167 12.14 -8.73 20.85
CA PHE A 167 12.89 -7.54 21.26
C PHE A 167 13.20 -6.71 20.03
N GLU A 168 13.35 -5.40 20.23
CA GLU A 168 13.78 -4.50 19.16
C GLU A 168 15.05 -5.03 18.48
N GLY A 169 14.98 -5.23 17.16
CA GLY A 169 16.11 -5.68 16.38
C GLY A 169 16.38 -7.19 16.45
N ASP A 170 15.48 -7.99 17.05
CA ASP A 170 15.68 -9.45 17.17
C ASP A 170 15.75 -10.13 15.80
N MET A 171 16.85 -10.85 15.56
CA MET A 171 17.09 -11.70 14.39
C MET A 171 17.57 -13.10 14.79
N ALA A 172 17.39 -13.50 16.05
CA ALA A 172 17.99 -14.71 16.62
C ALA A 172 17.46 -16.00 15.99
N ALA A 173 16.19 -16.02 15.59
CA ALA A 173 15.56 -17.19 14.98
C ALA A 173 14.63 -16.80 13.81
N PRO A 174 14.50 -17.65 12.78
CA PRO A 174 13.42 -17.55 11.81
C PRO A 174 12.04 -17.61 12.47
N THR A 175 11.09 -16.92 11.87
CA THR A 175 9.68 -16.80 12.29
C THR A 175 8.77 -17.06 11.10
N GLU A 176 7.47 -17.24 11.35
CA GLU A 176 6.49 -17.42 10.28
C GLU A 176 6.52 -16.22 9.29
N GLY A 177 6.67 -15.00 9.83
CA GLY A 177 6.82 -13.78 9.06
C GLY A 177 8.10 -13.72 8.22
N SER A 178 9.25 -14.03 8.82
CA SER A 178 10.51 -14.02 8.06
C SER A 178 10.56 -15.10 6.99
N ASP A 179 9.96 -16.27 7.25
CA ASP A 179 9.87 -17.36 6.28
C ASP A 179 8.93 -17.03 5.12
N ALA A 180 7.82 -16.34 5.38
CA ALA A 180 6.93 -15.83 4.35
C ALA A 180 7.65 -14.83 3.41
N ILE A 181 8.38 -13.86 3.98
CA ILE A 181 9.19 -12.91 3.21
C ILE A 181 10.26 -13.63 2.39
N LYS A 182 11.01 -14.55 3.01
CA LYS A 182 12.03 -15.35 2.33
C LYS A 182 11.45 -16.12 1.15
N LYS A 183 10.30 -16.76 1.33
CA LYS A 183 9.61 -17.51 0.27
C LYS A 183 9.29 -16.61 -0.93
N VAL A 184 8.71 -15.44 -0.69
CA VAL A 184 8.36 -14.47 -1.73
C VAL A 184 9.60 -13.95 -2.47
N LEU A 185 10.67 -13.62 -1.73
CA LEU A 185 11.92 -13.14 -2.34
C LEU A 185 12.63 -14.21 -3.19
N LEU A 186 12.39 -15.49 -2.91
CA LEU A 186 12.96 -16.61 -3.65
C LEU A 186 12.06 -17.17 -4.76
N ASP A 187 10.77 -16.83 -4.80
CA ASP A 187 9.85 -17.33 -5.83
C ASP A 187 10.23 -16.84 -7.24
N ASP A 188 9.69 -17.50 -8.28
CA ASP A 188 10.01 -17.24 -9.69
C ASP A 188 9.13 -16.19 -10.37
N GLU A 189 8.24 -15.53 -9.62
CA GLU A 189 7.46 -14.42 -10.14
C GLU A 189 8.35 -13.17 -10.29
N GLY A 190 8.21 -12.50 -11.44
CA GLY A 190 9.00 -11.33 -11.79
C GLY A 190 8.52 -10.05 -11.10
N GLY A 191 9.26 -8.97 -11.34
CA GLY A 191 8.95 -7.65 -10.79
C GLY A 191 9.41 -7.48 -9.33
N PRO A 192 9.36 -6.23 -8.82
CA PRO A 192 9.72 -5.94 -7.44
C PRO A 192 8.63 -6.41 -6.46
N VAL A 193 9.05 -6.64 -5.22
CA VAL A 193 8.20 -6.83 -4.04
C VAL A 193 8.54 -5.74 -3.05
N TYR A 194 7.54 -4.93 -2.71
CA TYR A 194 7.66 -3.80 -1.81
C TYR A 194 7.50 -4.26 -0.36
N LEU A 195 8.61 -4.28 0.38
CA LEU A 195 8.72 -4.65 1.78
C LEU A 195 8.56 -3.40 2.65
N GLN A 196 7.37 -3.23 3.23
CA GLN A 196 7.04 -2.05 4.00
C GLN A 196 7.45 -2.21 5.47
N VAL A 197 8.16 -1.21 5.98
CA VAL A 197 8.65 -1.14 7.36
C VAL A 197 7.89 -0.04 8.07
N TRP A 198 6.82 -0.43 8.75
CA TRP A 198 6.00 0.45 9.59
C TRP A 198 6.62 0.52 10.99
N GLY A 199 7.03 -0.65 11.52
CA GLY A 199 7.81 -0.78 12.75
C GLY A 199 9.32 -0.93 12.53
N GLY A 200 9.92 -1.94 13.16
CA GLY A 200 11.33 -2.32 12.98
C GLY A 200 11.56 -3.17 11.73
N SER A 201 12.76 -3.07 11.15
CA SER A 201 13.16 -3.82 9.95
C SER A 201 13.64 -5.26 10.22
N ASN A 202 13.62 -5.70 11.49
CA ASN A 202 14.24 -6.95 11.93
C ASN A 202 13.65 -8.22 11.31
N THR A 203 12.33 -8.27 11.08
CA THR A 203 11.72 -9.45 10.43
C THR A 203 12.19 -9.60 8.98
N ILE A 204 12.33 -8.49 8.24
CA ILE A 204 12.92 -8.49 6.89
C ILE A 204 14.40 -8.86 6.96
N ALA A 205 15.14 -8.26 7.90
CA ALA A 205 16.56 -8.56 8.09
C ALA A 205 16.78 -10.06 8.39
N ARG A 206 15.92 -10.67 9.21
CA ARG A 206 15.94 -12.11 9.53
C ARG A 206 15.63 -12.98 8.30
N ALA A 207 14.71 -12.55 7.44
CA ALA A 207 14.42 -13.24 6.18
C ALA A 207 15.66 -13.26 5.26
N LEU A 208 16.28 -12.10 5.07
CA LEU A 208 17.51 -11.93 4.30
C LEU A 208 18.68 -12.72 4.89
N LEU A 209 18.84 -12.73 6.21
CA LEU A 209 19.84 -13.55 6.89
C LEU A 209 19.60 -15.04 6.70
N SER A 210 18.34 -15.48 6.70
CA SER A 210 17.99 -16.88 6.43
C SER A 210 18.28 -17.29 4.98
N ILE A 211 18.33 -16.35 4.04
CA ILE A 211 18.78 -16.59 2.65
C ILE A 211 20.31 -16.64 2.62
N GLU A 212 21.00 -15.71 3.28
CA GLU A 212 22.47 -15.71 3.38
C GLU A 212 22.99 -16.99 4.04
N GLU A 213 22.38 -17.45 5.13
CA GLU A 213 22.76 -18.68 5.84
C GLU A 213 22.59 -19.93 4.97
N GLU A 214 21.53 -19.99 4.16
CA GLU A 214 21.25 -21.15 3.29
C GLU A 214 22.14 -21.17 2.05
N TYR A 215 22.31 -20.03 1.39
CA TYR A 215 22.93 -19.96 0.07
C TYR A 215 24.35 -19.39 0.06
N GLY A 216 24.76 -18.62 1.07
CA GLY A 216 25.96 -17.77 1.05
C GLY A 216 27.28 -18.50 0.81
N ASN A 217 27.33 -19.80 1.13
CA ASN A 217 28.51 -20.66 0.91
C ASN A 217 28.34 -21.64 -0.27
N THR A 218 27.34 -21.42 -1.13
CA THR A 218 27.02 -22.29 -2.26
C THR A 218 27.40 -21.64 -3.59
N PRO A 219 27.61 -22.42 -4.68
CA PRO A 219 27.84 -21.86 -6.02
C PRO A 219 26.66 -21.02 -6.56
N GLN A 220 25.46 -21.16 -5.97
CA GLN A 220 24.25 -20.45 -6.41
C GLN A 220 24.18 -19.03 -5.83
N TRP A 221 25.00 -18.70 -4.83
CA TRP A 221 24.93 -17.44 -4.10
C TRP A 221 24.89 -16.20 -4.99
N PRO A 222 25.78 -16.01 -6.00
CA PRO A 222 25.76 -14.79 -6.79
C PRO A 222 24.41 -14.56 -7.49
N ALA A 223 23.80 -15.63 -8.02
CA ALA A 223 22.52 -15.55 -8.71
C ALA A 223 21.36 -15.28 -7.74
N ILE A 224 21.35 -15.95 -6.58
CA ILE A 224 20.34 -15.71 -5.53
C ILE A 224 20.46 -14.28 -4.97
N TYR A 225 21.67 -13.82 -4.71
CA TYR A 225 21.94 -12.48 -4.21
C TYR A 225 21.42 -11.41 -5.16
N ASP A 226 21.73 -11.54 -6.45
CA ASP A 226 21.28 -10.58 -7.47
C ASP A 226 19.76 -10.65 -7.68
N LYS A 227 19.17 -11.85 -7.68
CA LYS A 227 17.71 -12.04 -7.75
C LYS A 227 17.00 -11.34 -6.59
N VAL A 228 17.41 -11.64 -5.35
CA VAL A 228 16.81 -11.07 -4.15
C VAL A 228 17.02 -9.55 -4.09
N SER A 229 18.21 -9.07 -4.45
CA SER A 229 18.51 -7.63 -4.44
C SER A 229 17.69 -6.83 -5.46
N ALA A 230 17.45 -7.40 -6.64
CA ALA A 230 16.63 -6.77 -7.68
C ALA A 230 15.13 -6.85 -7.38
N LYS A 231 14.71 -7.91 -6.68
CA LYS A 231 13.31 -8.14 -6.33
C LYS A 231 12.88 -7.35 -5.10
N ALA A 232 13.70 -7.26 -4.07
CA ALA A 232 13.35 -6.54 -2.85
C ALA A 232 13.43 -5.02 -3.05
N VAL A 233 12.36 -4.32 -2.67
CA VAL A 233 12.33 -2.86 -2.52
C VAL A 233 11.82 -2.55 -1.13
N ILE A 234 12.60 -1.85 -0.30
CA ILE A 234 12.21 -1.55 1.08
C ILE A 234 11.61 -0.14 1.14
N THR A 235 10.44 -0.01 1.77
CA THR A 235 9.80 1.30 2.01
C THR A 235 9.67 1.52 3.51
N MET A 236 10.45 2.45 4.04
CA MET A 236 10.52 2.68 5.49
C MET A 236 9.86 3.98 5.88
N GLN A 237 9.06 3.91 6.95
CA GLN A 237 8.57 5.07 7.68
C GLN A 237 9.49 5.32 8.88
N GLY A 238 10.63 5.96 8.62
CA GLY A 238 11.67 6.14 9.62
C GLY A 238 12.40 4.83 9.98
N LYS A 239 13.37 4.94 10.90
CA LYS A 239 14.13 3.80 11.41
C LYS A 239 13.76 3.55 12.86
N GLN A 240 13.03 2.46 13.07
CA GLN A 240 12.52 2.13 14.40
C GLN A 240 13.26 0.97 15.07
N ASP A 241 14.27 0.41 14.42
CA ASP A 241 15.24 -0.49 15.03
C ASP A 241 16.63 -0.28 14.40
N THR A 242 17.58 -1.15 14.72
CA THR A 242 18.98 -1.03 14.26
C THR A 242 19.33 -1.94 13.09
N THR A 243 18.44 -2.83 12.66
CA THR A 243 18.81 -3.94 11.76
C THR A 243 19.01 -3.50 10.32
N TYR A 244 18.35 -2.43 9.86
CA TYR A 244 18.69 -1.79 8.59
C TYR A 244 20.15 -1.33 8.55
N ASP A 245 20.57 -0.58 9.57
CA ASP A 245 21.90 0.04 9.62
C ASP A 245 23.01 -0.97 9.90
N THR A 246 22.72 -1.99 10.70
CA THR A 246 23.73 -2.96 11.14
C THR A 246 23.83 -4.19 10.25
N TYR A 247 22.77 -4.52 9.50
CA TYR A 247 22.72 -5.73 8.67
C TYR A 247 22.32 -5.43 7.22
N ILE A 248 21.11 -4.92 6.95
CA ILE A 248 20.57 -4.84 5.59
C ILE A 248 21.47 -3.96 4.69
N SER A 249 21.77 -2.74 5.12
CA SER A 249 22.60 -1.80 4.35
C SER A 249 24.05 -2.28 4.18
N VAL A 250 24.52 -3.18 5.04
CA VAL A 250 25.89 -3.72 5.02
C VAL A 250 25.99 -4.94 4.11
N LYS A 251 25.05 -5.89 4.24
CA LYS A 251 25.07 -7.18 3.55
C LYS A 251 24.33 -7.15 2.21
N TRP A 252 23.30 -6.32 2.10
CA TRP A 252 22.42 -6.19 0.95
C TRP A 252 22.36 -4.76 0.39
N PRO A 253 23.51 -4.07 0.17
CA PRO A 253 23.54 -2.67 -0.28
C PRO A 253 22.91 -2.44 -1.66
N LYS A 254 22.65 -3.50 -2.43
CA LYS A 254 21.97 -3.43 -3.74
C LYS A 254 20.45 -3.28 -3.63
N ILE A 255 19.85 -3.57 -2.47
CA ILE A 255 18.41 -3.43 -2.26
C ILE A 255 18.03 -1.95 -2.29
N LEU A 256 17.10 -1.61 -3.18
CA LEU A 256 16.56 -0.27 -3.27
C LEU A 256 15.70 0.02 -2.04
N THR A 257 15.95 1.15 -1.38
CA THR A 257 15.31 1.53 -0.12
C THR A 257 14.84 2.98 -0.17
N THR A 258 13.58 3.25 0.18
CA THR A 258 13.12 4.58 0.59
C THR A 258 13.04 4.67 2.10
N ASN A 259 13.36 5.85 2.62
CA ASN A 259 13.08 6.21 4.01
C ASN A 259 12.41 7.57 4.01
N VAL A 260 11.09 7.54 3.97
CA VAL A 260 10.23 8.71 3.95
C VAL A 260 9.59 8.88 5.31
N GLY A 261 9.31 10.12 5.67
CA GLY A 261 8.50 10.44 6.84
C GLY A 261 7.59 11.59 6.45
N SER A 262 6.28 11.43 6.63
CA SER A 262 5.34 12.51 6.38
C SER A 262 4.92 13.17 7.69
N GLY A 263 5.18 14.47 7.81
CA GLY A 263 4.52 15.28 8.83
C GLY A 263 3.01 15.40 8.61
N VAL A 264 2.49 15.04 7.43
CA VAL A 264 1.06 15.04 7.11
C VAL A 264 0.31 14.01 7.94
N TRP A 265 0.88 12.80 8.03
CA TRP A 265 0.19 11.65 8.61
C TRP A 265 0.66 11.29 10.01
N GLY A 266 1.65 12.00 10.56
CA GLY A 266 2.12 11.77 11.93
C GLY A 266 1.24 12.42 13.01
N PHE A 267 1.57 12.15 14.28
CA PHE A 267 0.87 12.71 15.43
C PHE A 267 0.93 14.24 15.51
N TYR A 268 -0.23 14.89 15.55
CA TYR A 268 -0.33 16.35 15.70
C TYR A 268 -0.20 16.80 17.17
N CYS A 269 0.90 16.48 17.86
CA CYS A 269 1.03 16.79 19.29
C CYS A 269 1.35 18.25 19.58
N LYS A 270 2.33 18.84 18.90
CA LYS A 270 2.77 20.23 19.18
C LYS A 270 2.00 21.27 18.38
N ALA A 271 1.76 20.99 17.11
CA ALA A 271 0.96 21.81 16.20
C ALA A 271 0.46 20.93 15.05
N ARG A 272 -0.53 21.42 14.30
CA ARG A 272 -0.88 20.83 13.01
C ARG A 272 0.29 20.95 12.04
N THR A 273 0.34 20.02 11.10
CA THR A 273 1.33 20.04 10.04
C THR A 273 1.27 21.33 9.22
N LYS A 274 2.44 21.83 8.81
CA LYS A 274 2.55 22.91 7.82
C LYS A 274 2.66 22.36 6.41
N ALA A 275 2.81 21.04 6.25
CA ALA A 275 2.95 20.38 4.97
C ALA A 275 1.64 20.35 4.16
N VAL A 276 0.52 20.74 4.76
CA VAL A 276 -0.82 20.77 4.16
C VAL A 276 -1.31 22.21 4.13
N ASP A 277 -1.98 22.61 3.04
CA ASP A 277 -2.57 23.94 2.94
C ASP A 277 -3.68 24.14 3.98
N PRO A 278 -3.84 25.33 4.57
CA PRO A 278 -4.78 25.55 5.68
C PRO A 278 -6.23 25.14 5.39
N GLU A 279 -6.71 25.32 4.16
CA GLU A 279 -8.07 24.93 3.76
C GLU A 279 -8.30 23.42 3.71
N VAL A 280 -7.24 22.62 3.61
CA VAL A 280 -7.28 21.15 3.58
C VAL A 280 -7.27 20.58 5.00
N LEU A 281 -6.79 21.33 6.00
CA LEU A 281 -6.76 20.85 7.40
C LEU A 281 -8.14 20.49 7.96
N LYS A 282 -9.23 21.02 7.37
CA LYS A 282 -10.62 20.65 7.74
C LYS A 282 -10.91 19.14 7.58
N TYR A 283 -10.20 18.45 6.68
CA TYR A 283 -10.33 17.00 6.47
C TYR A 283 -9.65 16.17 7.55
N PHE A 284 -9.05 16.81 8.55
CA PHE A 284 -8.44 16.16 9.72
C PHE A 284 -9.17 16.54 11.02
N ASP A 285 -10.18 17.41 10.93
CA ASP A 285 -10.96 17.90 12.07
C ASP A 285 -12.03 16.90 12.48
N GLY A 286 -12.35 16.85 13.78
CA GLY A 286 -13.25 15.86 14.32
C GLY A 286 -14.67 15.89 13.78
N ARG A 287 -15.17 17.06 13.35
CA ARG A 287 -16.47 17.13 12.66
C ARG A 287 -16.46 16.40 11.31
N TRP A 288 -15.39 16.56 10.53
CA TRP A 288 -15.28 15.89 9.24
C TRP A 288 -15.00 14.40 9.45
N THR A 289 -14.06 14.05 10.33
CA THR A 289 -13.69 12.67 10.61
C THR A 289 -14.88 11.86 11.15
N ALA A 290 -15.68 12.43 12.05
CA ALA A 290 -16.89 11.75 12.55
C ALA A 290 -17.86 11.40 11.41
N ALA A 291 -18.20 12.39 10.57
CA ALA A 291 -19.20 12.24 9.52
C ALA A 291 -18.73 11.41 8.31
N ASN A 292 -17.42 11.37 8.03
CA ASN A 292 -16.89 10.79 6.78
C ASN A 292 -16.05 9.53 7.01
N ILE A 293 -15.58 9.28 8.24
CA ILE A 293 -14.77 8.12 8.58
C ILE A 293 -15.51 7.23 9.58
N LEU A 294 -15.87 7.77 10.75
CA LEU A 294 -16.39 6.94 11.86
C LEU A 294 -17.77 6.35 11.58
N GLU A 295 -18.61 7.08 10.85
CA GLU A 295 -19.98 6.66 10.53
C GLU A 295 -20.06 5.77 9.27
N ASN A 296 -18.93 5.55 8.58
CA ASN A 296 -18.88 4.85 7.30
C ASN A 296 -18.33 3.43 7.45
N GLY A 297 -19.25 2.49 7.67
CA GLY A 297 -18.98 1.06 7.64
C GLY A 297 -18.28 0.49 8.88
N PRO A 298 -18.13 -0.85 8.93
CA PRO A 298 -17.61 -1.55 10.10
C PRO A 298 -16.17 -1.19 10.47
N LEU A 299 -15.32 -0.91 9.47
CA LEU A 299 -13.95 -0.46 9.70
C LEU A 299 -13.88 0.99 10.17
N GLY A 300 -14.75 1.86 9.67
CA GLY A 300 -14.88 3.24 10.12
C GLY A 300 -15.12 3.33 11.64
N ASP A 301 -16.01 2.49 12.17
CA ASP A 301 -16.26 2.38 13.62
C ASP A 301 -15.01 1.97 14.42
N LYS A 302 -14.02 1.31 13.81
CA LYS A 302 -12.78 0.93 14.51
C LYS A 302 -11.71 2.00 14.49
N TYR A 303 -11.80 2.94 13.56
CA TYR A 303 -10.83 4.01 13.40
C TYR A 303 -10.64 4.80 14.71
N ARG A 304 -9.37 5.05 15.06
CA ARG A 304 -8.93 5.65 16.32
C ARG A 304 -8.80 7.16 16.16
N VAL A 305 -9.50 7.89 17.03
CA VAL A 305 -9.51 9.35 17.01
C VAL A 305 -9.50 9.90 18.43
N TRP A 306 -9.22 11.19 18.57
CA TRP A 306 -9.24 11.83 19.88
C TRP A 306 -10.62 11.73 20.55
N GLY A 307 -10.68 11.32 21.81
CA GLY A 307 -11.92 11.29 22.58
C GLY A 307 -12.96 10.26 22.13
N ASP A 308 -12.53 9.20 21.42
CA ASP A 308 -13.39 8.07 21.04
C ASP A 308 -13.64 7.06 22.18
N LYS A 309 -12.97 7.24 23.32
CA LYS A 309 -12.98 6.34 24.50
C LYS A 309 -12.43 4.94 24.22
N LYS A 310 -11.66 4.76 23.15
CA LYS A 310 -10.99 3.51 22.82
C LYS A 310 -9.50 3.61 23.18
N ALA A 311 -8.88 2.45 23.39
CA ALA A 311 -7.44 2.33 23.62
C ALA A 311 -6.96 0.96 23.13
N LEU A 312 -5.67 0.86 22.82
CA LEU A 312 -4.94 -0.39 22.68
C LEU A 312 -4.54 -0.90 24.07
N GLU A 313 -5.17 -1.99 24.49
CA GLU A 313 -4.83 -2.63 25.76
C GLU A 313 -3.36 -3.08 25.74
N GLY A 314 -2.60 -2.71 26.79
CA GLY A 314 -1.17 -2.97 26.87
C GLY A 314 -0.29 -1.76 26.50
N ASP A 315 -0.85 -0.73 25.86
CA ASP A 315 -0.12 0.48 25.49
C ASP A 315 -0.47 1.67 26.41
N PRO A 316 0.33 1.98 27.44
CA PRO A 316 0.11 3.13 28.32
C PRO A 316 0.31 4.49 27.64
N LEU A 317 0.88 4.54 26.42
CA LEU A 317 1.06 5.79 25.67
C LEU A 317 -0.06 6.03 24.66
N ASP A 318 -0.97 5.07 24.46
CA ASP A 318 -2.25 5.28 23.79
C ASP A 318 -3.21 6.02 24.72
N ILE A 319 -3.07 7.35 24.72
CA ILE A 319 -3.87 8.27 25.55
C ILE A 319 -5.04 8.90 24.78
N PHE A 320 -5.21 8.55 23.49
CA PHE A 320 -6.00 9.35 22.56
C PHE A 320 -7.50 9.27 22.83
N GLY A 321 -8.00 8.15 23.36
CA GLY A 321 -9.40 7.97 23.69
C GLY A 321 -9.92 8.84 24.84
N ASP A 322 -9.04 9.40 25.68
CA ASP A 322 -9.41 10.20 26.85
C ASP A 322 -8.92 11.66 26.72
N LEU A 323 -9.87 12.58 26.51
CA LEU A 323 -9.59 14.01 26.40
C LEU A 323 -9.09 14.66 27.70
N THR A 324 -9.19 13.96 28.83
CA THR A 324 -8.65 14.40 30.12
C THR A 324 -7.25 13.89 30.38
N ALA A 325 -6.74 12.98 29.55
CA ALA A 325 -5.41 12.43 29.69
C ALA A 325 -4.35 13.53 29.61
N SER A 326 -3.35 13.42 30.48
CA SER A 326 -2.12 14.20 30.40
C SER A 326 -0.99 13.27 29.99
N GLY A 327 -0.17 13.69 29.04
CA GLY A 327 0.87 12.81 28.51
C GLY A 327 1.79 13.50 27.49
N TRP A 328 2.46 12.68 26.69
CA TRP A 328 3.43 13.11 25.69
C TRP A 328 2.82 13.92 24.54
N CYS A 329 1.52 13.75 24.32
CA CYS A 329 0.73 14.43 23.30
C CYS A 329 -0.43 15.20 23.97
N PRO A 330 -0.51 16.54 23.83
CA PRO A 330 -1.64 17.32 24.32
C PRO A 330 -2.96 16.91 23.64
N PRO A 331 -4.08 16.79 24.39
CA PRO A 331 -5.39 16.49 23.81
C PRO A 331 -5.83 17.47 22.72
N ARG A 332 -6.54 16.93 21.73
CA ARG A 332 -7.16 17.67 20.62
C ARG A 332 -8.69 17.71 20.74
N GLU A 333 -9.38 18.26 19.75
CA GLU A 333 -10.85 18.26 19.77
C GLU A 333 -11.39 16.84 19.63
N ARG A 334 -12.60 16.61 20.13
CA ARG A 334 -13.24 15.30 20.02
C ARG A 334 -13.38 14.91 18.55
N PHE A 335 -12.95 13.68 18.27
CA PHE A 335 -12.88 13.02 16.98
C PHE A 335 -11.81 13.54 16.02
N ASP A 336 -10.95 14.47 16.45
CA ASP A 336 -9.81 14.89 15.64
C ASP A 336 -8.96 13.68 15.23
N PHE A 337 -8.44 13.73 14.01
CA PHE A 337 -7.44 12.79 13.51
C PHE A 337 -6.28 12.64 14.50
N VAL A 338 -5.87 11.39 14.75
CA VAL A 338 -4.73 11.08 15.62
C VAL A 338 -3.44 11.01 14.80
N SER A 339 -3.29 9.95 14.00
CA SER A 339 -2.13 9.65 13.17
C SER A 339 -2.40 8.41 12.31
N GLU A 340 -1.67 8.33 11.19
CA GLU A 340 -1.54 7.24 10.22
C GLU A 340 -0.10 7.26 9.68
N GLY A 341 0.88 7.23 10.58
CA GLY A 341 2.28 7.50 10.27
C GLY A 341 2.80 6.74 9.06
N ASP A 342 2.32 5.52 8.86
CA ASP A 342 2.76 4.56 7.84
C ASP A 342 2.04 4.65 6.50
N ASN A 343 1.01 5.49 6.38
CA ASN A 343 0.32 5.72 5.10
C ASN A 343 1.28 5.98 3.91
N PRO A 344 2.37 6.79 4.06
CA PRO A 344 3.36 6.99 3.01
C PRO A 344 4.06 5.71 2.53
N ALA A 345 4.13 4.65 3.34
CA ALA A 345 4.84 3.42 3.02
C ALA A 345 4.12 2.55 1.98
N PHE A 346 2.81 2.75 1.78
CA PHE A 346 2.00 2.02 0.79
C PHE A 346 1.27 2.91 -0.22
N ILE A 347 0.87 4.13 0.14
CA ILE A 347 -0.02 4.93 -0.71
C ILE A 347 0.62 5.29 -2.07
N TYR A 348 1.96 5.31 -2.16
CA TYR A 348 2.66 5.53 -3.43
C TYR A 348 2.60 4.34 -4.40
N LEU A 349 2.19 3.16 -3.93
CA LEU A 349 2.00 1.96 -4.75
C LEU A 349 0.77 2.08 -5.64
N PHE A 350 -0.17 2.97 -5.32
CA PHE A 350 -1.45 3.04 -6.00
C PHE A 350 -1.33 3.74 -7.35
N ASP A 351 -1.94 3.14 -8.36
CA ASP A 351 -2.03 3.73 -9.69
C ASP A 351 -3.10 4.83 -9.72
N THR A 352 -2.69 6.03 -9.34
CA THR A 352 -3.49 7.25 -9.41
C THR A 352 -3.37 7.96 -10.77
N GLY A 353 -2.60 7.37 -11.70
CA GLY A 353 -2.19 7.99 -12.97
C GLY A 353 -1.04 9.01 -12.84
N LEU A 354 -0.48 9.17 -11.64
CA LEU A 354 0.70 10.01 -11.38
C LEU A 354 2.03 9.35 -11.79
N ARG A 355 2.02 8.07 -12.20
CA ARG A 355 3.20 7.31 -12.69
C ARG A 355 4.33 7.21 -11.65
N SER A 356 3.99 7.20 -10.35
CA SER A 356 4.98 7.29 -9.26
C SER A 356 5.89 6.06 -9.13
N LEU A 357 5.48 4.90 -9.65
CA LEU A 357 6.30 3.68 -9.66
C LEU A 357 7.26 3.59 -10.84
N GLU A 358 7.08 4.41 -11.88
CA GLU A 358 8.02 4.43 -13.02
C GLU A 358 9.33 5.11 -12.64
N ASP A 359 9.26 6.20 -11.88
CA ASP A 359 10.40 6.89 -11.31
C ASP A 359 9.96 7.63 -10.04
N TRP A 360 10.64 7.37 -8.93
CA TRP A 360 10.28 7.95 -7.65
C TRP A 360 10.51 9.47 -7.54
N THR A 361 11.31 10.03 -8.45
CA THR A 361 11.48 11.48 -8.60
C THR A 361 10.26 12.15 -9.21
N TYR A 362 9.30 11.41 -9.75
CA TYR A 362 8.07 11.97 -10.29
C TYR A 362 7.14 12.44 -9.17
N GLY A 363 7.14 11.74 -8.05
CA GLY A 363 6.26 12.01 -6.92
C GLY A 363 4.81 11.56 -7.14
N GLY A 364 4.08 11.48 -6.04
CA GLY A 364 2.65 11.15 -5.97
C GLY A 364 2.18 11.15 -4.52
N TRP A 365 1.06 10.49 -4.25
CA TRP A 365 0.41 10.48 -2.93
C TRP A 365 1.39 10.14 -1.78
N GLY A 366 2.35 9.22 -2.00
CA GLY A 366 3.31 8.85 -0.94
C GLY A 366 4.65 9.60 -0.93
N HIS A 367 4.72 10.80 -1.51
CA HIS A 367 5.88 11.72 -1.68
C HIS A 367 6.56 11.68 -3.04
N ARG A 368 7.36 12.72 -3.28
CA ARG A 368 8.51 12.72 -4.20
C ARG A 368 9.80 12.50 -3.40
N VAL A 369 10.61 11.53 -3.82
CA VAL A 369 11.90 11.22 -3.17
C VAL A 369 13.07 11.49 -4.10
N VAL A 370 14.24 11.66 -3.50
CA VAL A 370 15.50 11.92 -4.20
C VAL A 370 16.57 10.94 -3.77
N GLN A 371 17.44 10.60 -4.71
CA GLN A 371 18.56 9.71 -4.48
C GLN A 371 19.64 10.40 -3.65
N ARG A 372 20.21 9.71 -2.65
CA ARG A 372 21.41 10.22 -1.96
C ARG A 372 22.67 9.85 -2.72
N THR A 373 23.48 10.84 -3.08
CA THR A 373 24.74 10.63 -3.83
C THR A 373 25.70 9.64 -3.15
N ALA A 374 25.82 9.70 -1.82
CA ALA A 374 26.74 8.83 -1.07
C ALA A 374 26.23 7.38 -0.92
N THR A 375 24.93 7.16 -1.05
CA THR A 375 24.26 5.87 -0.86
C THR A 375 23.15 5.73 -1.91
N PRO A 376 23.50 5.40 -3.16
CA PRO A 376 22.60 5.54 -4.31
C PRO A 376 21.34 4.65 -4.25
N ASN A 377 21.36 3.58 -3.45
CA ASN A 377 20.17 2.75 -3.24
C ASN A 377 19.33 3.19 -2.03
N TYR A 378 19.70 4.27 -1.35
CA TYR A 378 18.96 4.84 -0.22
C TYR A 378 18.39 6.21 -0.58
N TRP A 379 17.06 6.25 -0.68
CA TRP A 379 16.29 7.39 -1.11
C TRP A 379 15.57 8.02 0.07
N VAL A 380 15.43 9.34 0.03
CA VAL A 380 14.83 10.13 1.12
C VAL A 380 13.85 11.14 0.55
N SER A 381 12.98 11.68 1.40
CA SER A 381 12.07 12.77 1.02
C SER A 381 12.82 13.88 0.28
N GLY A 382 12.23 14.34 -0.83
CA GLY A 382 12.75 15.44 -1.61
C GLY A 382 12.80 16.78 -0.85
N PRO A 383 13.37 17.83 -1.47
CA PRO A 383 13.38 19.16 -0.89
C PRO A 383 11.96 19.72 -0.72
N ALA A 384 11.86 20.86 -0.02
CA ALA A 384 10.62 21.61 0.08
C ALA A 384 10.04 21.95 -1.30
N GLU A 385 8.72 21.96 -1.41
CA GLU A 385 7.98 22.26 -2.65
C GLU A 385 7.08 23.47 -2.47
N LYS A 386 6.70 24.11 -3.57
CA LYS A 386 5.87 25.31 -3.52
C LYS A 386 4.43 24.95 -3.25
N ASN A 387 3.87 25.50 -2.19
CA ASN A 387 2.45 25.38 -1.91
C ASN A 387 1.60 26.29 -2.81
N LYS A 388 0.28 26.26 -2.66
CA LYS A 388 -0.64 27.11 -3.45
C LYS A 388 -0.37 28.61 -3.32
N ALA A 389 0.26 29.04 -2.22
CA ALA A 389 0.70 30.42 -2.00
C ALA A 389 2.09 30.74 -2.59
N GLY A 390 2.74 29.77 -3.25
CA GLY A 390 4.06 29.92 -3.86
C GLY A 390 5.24 29.83 -2.87
N VAL A 391 4.98 29.43 -1.62
CA VAL A 391 5.97 29.34 -0.54
C VAL A 391 6.56 27.93 -0.50
N ASP A 392 7.88 27.83 -0.33
CA ASP A 392 8.54 26.53 -0.18
C ASP A 392 8.22 25.91 1.19
N VAL A 393 7.59 24.74 1.17
CA VAL A 393 7.11 24.02 2.35
C VAL A 393 7.70 22.60 2.38
N ALA A 394 8.40 22.27 3.46
CA ALA A 394 8.92 20.92 3.68
C ALA A 394 7.77 19.92 3.84
N GLY A 395 7.86 18.77 3.16
CA GLY A 395 6.83 17.73 3.17
C GLY A 395 5.61 18.00 2.29
N TYR A 396 5.55 19.15 1.59
CA TYR A 396 4.43 19.47 0.71
C TYR A 396 4.28 18.51 -0.48
N SER A 397 5.34 17.77 -0.83
CA SER A 397 5.29 16.70 -1.84
C SER A 397 4.34 15.55 -1.47
N SER A 398 4.03 15.37 -0.19
CA SER A 398 2.94 14.50 0.29
C SER A 398 1.68 15.32 0.55
N GLY A 399 1.78 16.44 1.26
CA GLY A 399 0.58 17.16 1.72
C GLY A 399 -0.26 17.84 0.64
N ARG A 400 0.29 18.04 -0.57
CA ARG A 400 -0.49 18.52 -1.73
C ARG A 400 -1.62 17.56 -2.14
N TRP A 401 -1.50 16.28 -1.77
CA TRP A 401 -2.47 15.23 -2.14
C TRP A 401 -3.44 14.89 -1.01
N ALA A 402 -3.23 15.44 0.19
CA ALA A 402 -3.97 15.07 1.39
C ALA A 402 -5.49 15.21 1.28
N GLU A 403 -5.99 16.20 0.52
CA GLU A 403 -7.42 16.34 0.25
C GLU A 403 -7.96 15.15 -0.55
N ALA A 404 -7.31 14.79 -1.66
CA ALA A 404 -7.71 13.66 -2.50
C ALA A 404 -7.59 12.34 -1.72
N GLU A 405 -6.53 12.16 -0.94
CA GLU A 405 -6.32 10.96 -0.10
C GLU A 405 -7.41 10.81 0.98
N GLN A 406 -7.85 11.90 1.61
CA GLN A 406 -8.91 11.85 2.63
C GLN A 406 -10.29 11.57 2.00
N LEU A 407 -10.60 12.20 0.86
CA LEU A 407 -11.87 11.99 0.17
C LEU A 407 -11.96 10.59 -0.44
N ASP A 408 -10.88 10.06 -1.02
CA ASP A 408 -10.80 8.68 -1.53
C ASP A 408 -11.04 7.66 -0.42
N PHE A 409 -10.40 7.83 0.74
CA PHE A 409 -10.62 6.94 1.89
C PHE A 409 -12.05 7.00 2.44
N ALA A 410 -12.64 8.20 2.52
CA ALA A 410 -14.03 8.35 2.92
C ALA A 410 -15.00 7.63 1.95
N ALA A 411 -14.79 7.74 0.63
CA ALA A 411 -15.60 7.01 -0.35
C ALA A 411 -15.48 5.50 -0.18
N ARG A 412 -14.26 4.98 -0.06
CA ARG A 412 -14.02 3.54 0.11
C ARG A 412 -14.65 2.99 1.39
N LEU A 413 -14.59 3.73 2.50
CA LEU A 413 -15.32 3.35 3.71
C LEU A 413 -16.84 3.35 3.47
N GLY A 414 -17.34 4.31 2.68
CA GLY A 414 -18.73 4.34 2.20
C GLY A 414 -19.13 3.09 1.42
N TRP A 415 -18.24 2.57 0.55
CA TRP A 415 -18.44 1.33 -0.20
C TRP A 415 -18.68 0.10 0.70
N MET A 416 -18.25 0.12 1.96
CA MET A 416 -18.59 -0.97 2.88
C MET A 416 -20.07 -1.00 3.27
N SER A 417 -20.79 0.10 3.07
CA SER A 417 -22.19 0.28 3.49
C SER A 417 -23.17 0.36 2.31
N ALA A 418 -22.68 0.65 1.10
CA ALA A 418 -23.47 0.67 -0.13
C ALA A 418 -23.59 -0.74 -0.72
N SER A 419 -24.81 -1.27 -0.82
CA SER A 419 -25.03 -2.63 -1.34
C SER A 419 -25.16 -2.69 -2.85
N ASP A 420 -25.28 -1.55 -3.50
CA ASP A 420 -25.44 -1.40 -4.94
C ASP A 420 -24.40 -0.39 -5.43
N TYR A 421 -23.89 -0.59 -6.65
CA TYR A 421 -22.88 0.29 -7.27
C TYR A 421 -23.35 1.76 -7.23
N ASP A 422 -24.58 2.02 -7.68
CA ASP A 422 -25.15 3.37 -7.80
C ASP A 422 -25.36 4.11 -6.46
N ASP A 423 -25.19 3.43 -5.31
CA ASP A 423 -25.33 4.04 -3.98
C ASP A 423 -24.05 4.72 -3.46
N ALA A 424 -22.94 4.65 -4.20
CA ALA A 424 -21.70 5.31 -3.84
C ALA A 424 -20.98 5.89 -5.06
N ASN A 425 -20.16 6.93 -4.82
CA ASN A 425 -19.34 7.52 -5.87
C ASN A 425 -18.10 6.67 -6.18
N HIS A 426 -17.63 6.72 -7.42
CA HIS A 426 -16.40 6.09 -7.90
C HIS A 426 -15.54 7.07 -8.68
N HIS A 427 -14.29 6.67 -8.89
CA HIS A 427 -13.30 7.56 -9.46
C HIS A 427 -13.51 7.79 -10.97
N PRO A 428 -13.32 9.02 -11.47
CA PRO A 428 -13.29 9.27 -12.90
C PRO A 428 -12.08 8.55 -13.52
N VAL A 429 -12.28 7.95 -14.69
CA VAL A 429 -11.23 7.30 -15.47
C VAL A 429 -10.59 8.32 -16.40
N VAL A 430 -9.33 8.64 -16.16
CA VAL A 430 -8.57 9.66 -16.90
C VAL A 430 -7.58 9.01 -17.86
N SER A 431 -7.47 9.51 -19.09
CA SER A 431 -6.45 9.07 -20.05
C SER A 431 -6.00 10.20 -20.96
N VAL A 432 -4.92 9.99 -21.72
CA VAL A 432 -4.40 10.97 -22.68
C VAL A 432 -4.18 10.32 -24.05
N LYS A 433 -4.97 10.76 -25.04
CA LYS A 433 -4.98 10.25 -26.42
C LYS A 433 -3.72 10.62 -27.22
N THR A 434 -2.99 11.65 -26.80
CA THR A 434 -1.74 12.06 -27.46
C THR A 434 -0.57 11.13 -27.14
N GLY A 435 -0.68 10.30 -26.10
CA GLY A 435 0.43 9.54 -25.51
C GLY A 435 0.93 10.18 -24.21
N LEU A 436 1.56 9.36 -23.37
CA LEU A 436 2.08 9.76 -22.05
C LEU A 436 3.51 10.27 -22.11
N ASP A 437 4.24 9.97 -23.18
CA ASP A 437 5.58 10.46 -23.47
C ASP A 437 5.55 11.17 -24.81
N VAL A 438 5.82 12.47 -24.80
CA VAL A 438 5.64 13.35 -25.98
C VAL A 438 6.95 14.07 -26.27
N ASP A 439 7.45 13.95 -27.49
CA ASP A 439 8.62 14.71 -27.91
C ASP A 439 8.24 16.13 -28.34
N ALA A 440 9.04 17.11 -27.94
CA ALA A 440 8.87 18.50 -28.37
C ALA A 440 10.22 19.20 -28.57
N LYS A 441 10.22 20.24 -29.41
CA LYS A 441 11.40 21.09 -29.63
C LYS A 441 11.33 22.36 -28.80
N PRO A 442 12.47 22.96 -28.40
CA PRO A 442 12.49 24.29 -27.81
C PRO A 442 11.73 25.30 -28.68
N GLY A 443 10.92 26.16 -28.06
CA GLY A 443 10.10 27.17 -28.75
C GLY A 443 8.87 26.63 -29.50
N SER A 444 8.65 25.31 -29.52
CA SER A 444 7.51 24.71 -30.21
C SER A 444 6.22 24.78 -29.39
N LYS A 445 5.09 24.69 -30.09
CA LYS A 445 3.76 24.59 -29.48
C LYS A 445 3.18 23.21 -29.78
N ILE A 446 2.87 22.46 -28.73
CA ILE A 446 2.27 21.13 -28.83
C ILE A 446 0.80 21.16 -28.38
N THR A 447 0.02 20.18 -28.84
CA THR A 447 -1.37 19.98 -28.42
C THR A 447 -1.49 18.63 -27.72
N ILE A 448 -1.98 18.64 -26.49
CA ILE A 448 -2.22 17.43 -25.71
C ILE A 448 -3.74 17.26 -25.56
N ARG A 449 -4.22 16.03 -25.75
CA ARG A 449 -5.63 15.67 -25.71
C ARG A 449 -5.86 14.66 -24.59
N GLY A 450 -6.36 15.13 -23.46
CA GLY A 450 -6.93 14.31 -22.42
C GLY A 450 -8.27 13.70 -22.85
N ASP A 451 -8.70 12.69 -22.11
CA ASP A 451 -10.01 12.07 -22.18
C ASP A 451 -10.42 11.69 -20.75
N VAL A 452 -11.72 11.68 -20.50
CA VAL A 452 -12.30 11.32 -19.20
C VAL A 452 -13.59 10.57 -19.42
N ARG A 453 -13.80 9.53 -18.60
CA ARG A 453 -15.10 8.89 -18.42
C ARG A 453 -15.37 8.80 -16.93
N ASP A 454 -16.47 9.36 -16.50
CA ASP A 454 -16.98 9.12 -15.15
C ASP A 454 -17.89 7.88 -15.18
N PRO A 455 -17.67 6.86 -14.32
CA PRO A 455 -18.49 5.66 -14.31
C PRO A 455 -19.90 5.89 -13.75
N ASP A 456 -20.08 6.88 -12.88
CA ASP A 456 -21.34 7.24 -12.23
C ASP A 456 -22.14 8.27 -13.07
N ASN A 457 -21.51 8.81 -14.11
CA ASN A 457 -21.99 9.88 -14.99
C ASN A 457 -22.05 11.25 -14.31
N ASP A 458 -21.19 11.46 -13.33
CA ASP A 458 -21.01 12.74 -12.66
C ASP A 458 -20.38 13.79 -13.60
N GLU A 459 -20.59 15.07 -13.30
CA GLU A 459 -19.90 16.15 -13.99
C GLU A 459 -18.45 16.22 -13.51
N VAL A 460 -17.52 16.53 -14.43
CA VAL A 460 -16.09 16.56 -14.10
C VAL A 460 -15.48 17.92 -14.32
N THR A 461 -14.66 18.35 -13.37
CA THR A 461 -13.76 19.49 -13.50
C THR A 461 -12.39 19.00 -13.92
N THR A 462 -11.79 19.62 -14.94
CA THR A 462 -10.45 19.26 -15.44
C THR A 462 -9.47 20.40 -15.26
N LYS A 463 -8.21 20.07 -14.99
CA LYS A 463 -7.11 21.02 -14.83
C LYS A 463 -5.79 20.44 -15.30
N TRP A 464 -5.17 21.10 -16.27
CA TRP A 464 -3.79 20.88 -16.67
C TRP A 464 -2.86 21.82 -15.91
N TRP A 465 -1.82 21.27 -15.30
CA TRP A 465 -0.78 22.04 -14.63
C TRP A 465 0.60 21.40 -14.81
N GLN A 466 1.64 22.21 -14.71
CA GLN A 466 3.04 21.76 -14.75
C GLN A 466 3.49 21.38 -13.35
N TYR A 467 3.96 20.15 -13.16
CA TYR A 467 4.56 19.72 -11.91
C TYR A 467 6.06 20.05 -11.89
N ARG A 468 6.35 21.33 -11.73
CA ARG A 468 7.69 21.92 -11.85
C ARG A 468 8.76 21.23 -11.01
N GLU A 469 8.41 20.77 -9.81
CA GLU A 469 9.38 20.12 -8.92
C GLU A 469 9.80 18.71 -9.36
N ALA A 470 9.07 18.10 -10.31
CA ALA A 470 9.42 16.85 -10.96
C ALA A 470 10.17 17.06 -12.30
N ASP A 471 10.22 18.29 -12.82
CA ASP A 471 10.87 18.61 -14.08
C ASP A 471 12.40 18.58 -13.95
N THR A 472 13.08 18.27 -15.06
CA THR A 472 14.49 18.66 -15.22
C THR A 472 14.63 20.06 -15.84
N TYR A 473 13.59 20.56 -16.52
CA TYR A 473 13.50 21.96 -16.94
C TYR A 473 13.15 22.89 -15.76
N ALA A 474 13.96 23.91 -15.50
CA ALA A 474 13.77 24.79 -14.34
C ALA A 474 12.69 25.87 -14.51
N GLY A 475 12.29 26.17 -15.75
CA GLY A 475 11.38 27.25 -16.08
C GLY A 475 9.89 26.88 -16.01
N GLU A 476 9.06 27.76 -16.57
CA GLU A 476 7.61 27.57 -16.65
C GLU A 476 7.18 27.41 -18.10
N VAL A 477 6.23 26.49 -18.34
CA VAL A 477 5.59 26.35 -19.65
C VAL A 477 4.25 27.08 -19.68
N SER A 478 3.91 27.66 -20.82
CA SER A 478 2.59 28.28 -21.00
C SER A 478 1.56 27.23 -21.41
N ILE A 479 0.49 27.07 -20.62
CA ILE A 479 -0.59 26.11 -20.86
C ILE A 479 -1.87 26.88 -21.24
N ALA A 480 -2.22 26.87 -22.53
CA ALA A 480 -3.44 27.50 -23.04
C ALA A 480 -4.62 26.51 -23.01
N GLY A 481 -5.71 26.91 -22.36
CA GLY A 481 -6.88 26.04 -22.18
C GLY A 481 -6.66 25.01 -21.07
N SER A 482 -6.01 25.41 -19.97
CA SER A 482 -5.68 24.52 -18.85
C SER A 482 -6.91 23.84 -18.24
N SER A 483 -8.10 24.42 -18.31
CA SER A 483 -9.34 23.79 -17.84
C SER A 483 -10.07 22.92 -18.87
N LYS A 484 -9.45 22.65 -20.03
CA LYS A 484 -10.04 21.85 -21.12
C LYS A 484 -9.27 20.55 -21.30
N LEU A 485 -9.97 19.48 -21.69
CA LEU A 485 -9.34 18.21 -22.09
C LEU A 485 -8.33 18.38 -23.23
N ARG A 486 -8.62 19.26 -24.20
CA ARG A 486 -7.67 19.65 -25.24
C ARG A 486 -6.94 20.93 -24.82
N THR A 487 -5.68 20.78 -24.41
CA THR A 487 -4.80 21.89 -24.03
C THR A 487 -3.70 22.09 -25.06
N SER A 488 -3.09 23.28 -25.08
CA SER A 488 -1.91 23.55 -25.88
C SER A 488 -0.79 24.11 -25.03
N VAL A 489 0.39 23.50 -25.13
CA VAL A 489 1.56 23.83 -24.32
C VAL A 489 2.63 24.42 -25.22
N THR A 490 3.14 25.59 -24.84
CA THR A 490 4.29 26.22 -25.50
C THR A 490 5.54 25.88 -24.71
N ILE A 491 6.46 25.17 -25.36
CA ILE A 491 7.79 24.87 -24.81
C ILE A 491 8.66 26.13 -24.94
N PRO A 492 9.27 26.60 -23.84
CA PRO A 492 10.17 27.74 -23.87
C PRO A 492 11.36 27.52 -24.81
N ALA A 493 11.84 28.61 -25.41
CA ALA A 493 12.97 28.55 -26.36
C ALA A 493 14.32 28.29 -25.66
N ASP A 494 14.39 28.50 -24.35
CA ASP A 494 15.58 28.26 -23.51
C ASP A 494 15.64 26.84 -22.94
N ALA A 495 14.59 26.03 -23.12
CA ALA A 495 14.62 24.61 -22.83
C ALA A 495 15.70 23.93 -23.69
N LYS A 496 16.37 22.92 -23.13
CA LYS A 496 17.52 22.25 -23.77
C LYS A 496 17.18 20.82 -24.14
N PRO A 497 17.75 20.28 -25.22
CA PRO A 497 17.67 18.84 -25.50
C PRO A 497 18.11 18.03 -24.28
N GLY A 498 17.28 17.09 -23.86
CA GLY A 498 17.46 16.29 -22.64
C GLY A 498 16.64 16.77 -21.44
N ASP A 499 16.11 18.00 -21.46
CA ASP A 499 15.16 18.45 -20.44
C ASP A 499 13.83 17.68 -20.54
N THR A 500 13.12 17.62 -19.43
CA THR A 500 11.78 17.06 -19.29
C THR A 500 10.85 18.06 -18.62
N VAL A 501 9.61 18.11 -19.12
CA VAL A 501 8.50 18.87 -18.52
C VAL A 501 7.36 17.92 -18.20
N HIS A 502 6.93 17.88 -16.94
CA HIS A 502 5.88 17.01 -16.43
C HIS A 502 4.58 17.80 -16.33
N LEU A 503 3.58 17.34 -17.07
CA LEU A 503 2.24 17.90 -17.08
C LEU A 503 1.28 16.92 -16.42
N ILE A 504 0.42 17.43 -15.55
CA ILE A 504 -0.61 16.65 -14.88
C ILE A 504 -1.96 17.11 -15.41
N LEU A 505 -2.73 16.17 -15.96
CA LEU A 505 -4.18 16.31 -16.06
C LEU A 505 -4.77 15.83 -14.74
N GLU A 506 -5.37 16.73 -14.00
CA GLU A 506 -6.13 16.48 -12.77
C GLU A 506 -7.62 16.56 -13.11
N VAL A 507 -8.38 15.55 -12.69
CA VAL A 507 -9.81 15.46 -12.92
C VAL A 507 -10.50 15.12 -11.61
N THR A 508 -11.48 15.94 -11.25
CA THR A 508 -12.31 15.75 -10.06
C THR A 508 -13.77 15.71 -10.48
N ASP A 509 -14.51 14.68 -10.08
CA ASP A 509 -15.97 14.62 -10.26
C ASP A 509 -16.72 15.55 -9.29
N ASP A 510 -18.04 15.63 -9.43
CA ASP A 510 -18.93 16.33 -8.49
C ASP A 510 -19.77 15.38 -7.62
N GLY A 511 -19.38 14.11 -7.57
CA GLY A 511 -19.96 13.09 -6.70
C GLY A 511 -19.67 13.33 -5.22
N LYS A 512 -20.14 12.41 -4.37
CA LYS A 512 -20.04 12.56 -2.90
C LYS A 512 -19.44 11.33 -2.21
N PRO A 513 -18.25 11.48 -1.58
CA PRO A 513 -17.35 12.63 -1.68
C PRO A 513 -16.83 12.82 -3.11
N ALA A 514 -16.36 14.02 -3.45
CA ALA A 514 -15.79 14.29 -4.77
C ALA A 514 -14.45 13.57 -4.94
N LEU A 515 -14.30 12.77 -5.99
CA LEU A 515 -13.13 11.92 -6.18
C LEU A 515 -12.22 12.44 -7.29
N THR A 516 -10.91 12.26 -7.09
CA THR A 516 -9.89 12.82 -7.99
C THR A 516 -8.99 11.74 -8.55
N ARG A 517 -8.74 11.81 -9.87
CA ARG A 517 -7.74 11.01 -10.58
C ARG A 517 -6.90 11.88 -11.51
N TYR A 518 -5.75 11.34 -11.89
CA TYR A 518 -4.74 12.07 -12.63
C TYR A 518 -4.31 11.34 -13.88
N GLN A 519 -3.64 12.04 -14.79
CA GLN A 519 -2.78 11.44 -15.79
C GLN A 519 -1.55 12.33 -16.02
N ARG A 520 -0.37 11.79 -15.74
CA ARG A 520 0.91 12.46 -16.03
C ARG A 520 1.34 12.25 -17.48
N VAL A 521 1.73 13.33 -18.14
CA VAL A 521 2.39 13.37 -19.44
C VAL A 521 3.80 13.95 -19.26
N ILE A 522 4.81 13.27 -19.80
CA ILE A 522 6.20 13.72 -19.79
C ILE A 522 6.55 14.22 -21.19
N VAL A 523 6.91 15.50 -21.28
CA VAL A 523 7.38 16.09 -22.52
C VAL A 523 8.90 16.03 -22.55
N HIS A 524 9.46 15.26 -23.48
CA HIS A 524 10.89 15.12 -23.68
C HIS A 524 11.37 16.17 -24.68
N ILE A 525 12.29 17.05 -24.25
CA ILE A 525 12.84 18.08 -25.12
C ILE A 525 13.95 17.48 -25.98
N LYS A 526 13.81 17.59 -27.31
CA LYS A 526 14.71 17.00 -28.31
C LYS A 526 15.47 18.04 -29.12
#